data_AF-A0A3N5TMY7-F1
#
_entry.id   AF-A0A3N5TMY7-F1
#
_cell.length_a   1.000
_cell.length_b   1.000
_cell.length_c   1.000
_cell.angle_alpha   90.00
_cell.angle_beta   90.00
_cell.angle_gamma   90.00
#
_symmetry.space_group_name_H-M   'P 1'
#
loop_
_entity.id
_entity.type
_entity.pdbx_description
1 polymer ?
#
loop_
_entity_poly.entity_id
_entity_poly.type
_entity_poly.pdbx_seq_one_letter_code
_entity_poly.pdbx_strand_id
1 'polypeptide(L)' 'MNVKEKYMFEEVEAYRFGFGPVGPPLMSVFLFYLDGVVIDTAQSNMQKYVINALKGKKIDKVLLTSP' A
#
# COMPACT_ATOMS: atom_id res chain seq x y z
N MET A 1 16.38 -3.34 3.78
CA MET A 1 15.42 -2.73 4.72
C MET A 1 14.14 -2.35 3.98
N ASN A 2 12.98 -2.80 4.46
CA ASN A 2 11.69 -2.42 3.87
C ASN A 2 11.03 -1.28 4.66
N VAL A 3 10.32 -0.39 3.97
CA VAL A 3 9.47 0.65 4.56
C VAL A 3 8.02 0.15 4.57
N LYS A 4 7.34 0.31 5.72
CA LYS A 4 5.94 -0.08 5.94
C LYS A 4 5.33 0.91 6.94
N GLU A 5 4.70 1.95 6.45
CA GLU A 5 4.13 3.02 7.28
C GLU A 5 2.65 3.14 6.94
N LYS A 6 1.83 3.43 7.96
CA LYS A 6 0.40 3.74 7.79
C LYS A 6 0.16 5.16 8.28
N TYR A 7 -0.60 5.91 7.49
CA TYR A 7 -1.08 7.23 7.80
C TYR A 7 -2.60 7.25 7.73
N MET A 8 -3.21 8.16 8.48
CA MET A 8 -4.63 8.43 8.47
C MET A 8 -4.84 9.89 8.07
N PHE A 9 -5.63 10.11 7.03
CA PHE A 9 -6.05 11.43 6.59
C PHE A 9 -7.57 11.45 6.59
N GLU A 10 -8.16 11.91 7.69
CA GLU A 10 -9.60 11.75 7.94
C GLU A 10 -10.02 10.29 7.76
N GLU A 11 -10.87 9.98 6.79
CA GLU A 11 -11.37 8.64 6.50
C GLU A 11 -10.44 7.82 5.57
N VAL A 12 -9.40 8.43 5.03
CA VAL A 12 -8.46 7.78 4.09
C VAL A 12 -7.33 7.10 4.85
N GLU A 13 -7.15 5.79 4.64
CA GLU A 13 -5.97 5.06 5.08
C GLU A 13 -4.91 5.08 3.97
N ALA A 14 -3.74 5.65 4.24
CA ALA A 14 -2.63 5.67 3.30
C ALA A 14 -1.50 4.76 3.78
N TYR A 15 -1.04 3.85 2.94
CA TYR A 15 0.00 2.88 3.25
C TYR A 15 1.23 3.15 2.39
N ARG A 16 2.34 3.47 3.02
CA ARG A 16 3.62 3.68 2.33
C ARG A 16 4.44 2.40 2.39
N PHE A 17 4.79 1.89 1.21
CA PHE A 17 5.62 0.70 1.06
C PHE A 17 6.87 0.99 0.25
N GLY A 18 8.01 0.45 0.69
CA GLY A 18 9.24 0.48 -0.09
C GLY A 18 10.03 -0.81 0.11
N PHE A 19 10.48 -1.41 -0.99
CA PHE A 19 11.31 -2.60 -0.99
C PHE A 19 12.79 -2.22 -1.07
N GLY A 20 13.57 -2.66 -0.10
CA GLY A 20 15.03 -2.52 -0.09
C GLY A 20 15.65 -3.86 0.29
N PRO A 21 16.13 -4.69 -0.65
CA PRO A 21 16.75 -5.97 -0.28
C PRO A 21 18.13 -5.76 0.35
N VAL A 22 18.87 -4.72 -0.06
CA VAL A 22 20.20 -4.37 0.45
C VAL A 22 20.23 -2.86 0.72
N GLY A 23 20.02 -2.46 1.97
CA GLY A 23 19.91 -1.03 2.35
C GLY A 23 18.48 -0.46 2.31
N PRO A 24 18.31 0.87 2.43
CA PRO A 24 17.01 1.54 2.34
C PRO A 24 16.44 1.45 0.91
N PRO A 25 15.11 1.48 0.74
CA PRO A 25 14.48 1.48 -0.58
C PRO A 25 14.90 2.73 -1.38
N LEU A 26 15.20 2.57 -2.68
CA LEU A 26 15.44 3.70 -3.59
C LEU A 26 14.21 4.60 -3.75
N MET A 27 13.02 4.00 -3.61
CA MET A 27 11.75 4.72 -3.60
C MET A 27 10.73 3.99 -2.72
N SER A 28 9.72 4.74 -2.31
CA SER A 28 8.52 4.23 -1.65
C SER A 28 7.29 4.72 -2.40
N VAL A 29 6.26 3.90 -2.46
CA VAL A 29 4.99 4.22 -3.11
C VAL A 29 3.86 4.13 -2.10
N PHE A 30 2.76 4.80 -2.40
CA PHE A 30 1.54 4.72 -1.61
C PHE A 30 0.55 3.75 -2.23
N LEU A 31 -0.22 3.10 -1.36
CA LEU A 31 -1.51 2.50 -1.63
C LEU A 31 -2.52 3.22 -0.73
N PHE A 32 -3.71 3.50 -1.23
CA PHE A 32 -4.78 4.11 -0.44
C PHE A 32 -5.96 3.17 -0.28
N TYR A 33 -6.64 3.27 0.86
CA TYR A 33 -7.92 2.62 1.12
C TYR A 33 -8.92 3.65 1.63
N LEU A 34 -10.08 3.72 0.98
CA LEU A 34 -11.22 4.54 1.39
C LEU A 34 -12.51 3.83 0.97
N ASP A 35 -13.41 3.60 1.92
CA ASP A 35 -14.78 3.07 1.69
C ASP A 35 -14.86 1.94 0.65
N GLY A 36 -14.11 0.86 0.88
CA GLY A 36 -14.11 -0.30 -0.03
C GLY A 36 -13.30 -0.14 -1.32
N VAL A 37 -12.73 1.03 -1.59
CA VAL A 37 -11.88 1.27 -2.75
C VAL A 37 -10.40 1.20 -2.34
N VAL A 38 -9.64 0.38 -3.05
CA VAL A 38 -8.18 0.38 -3.00
C VAL A 38 -7.64 1.12 -4.21
N ILE A 39 -6.75 2.09 -3.99
CA ILE A 39 -6.05 2.82 -5.07
C ILE A 39 -4.57 2.40 -5.04
N ASP A 40 -4.09 1.92 -6.17
CA ASP A 40 -2.80 1.25 -6.38
C ASP A 40 -2.58 0.00 -5.53
N THR A 41 -1.52 -0.76 -5.86
CA THR A 41 -1.21 -2.05 -5.20
C THR A 41 0.22 -2.14 -4.66
N ALA A 42 0.92 -1.00 -4.62
CA ALA A 42 2.32 -0.86 -4.25
C ALA A 42 3.28 -1.75 -5.08
N GLN A 43 4.45 -2.09 -4.53
CA GLN A 43 5.48 -2.88 -5.23
C GLN A 43 5.26 -4.39 -5.06
N SER A 44 5.48 -5.19 -6.12
CA SER A 44 5.29 -6.65 -6.09
C SER A 44 6.09 -7.36 -4.98
N ASN A 45 7.32 -6.92 -4.70
CA ASN A 45 8.12 -7.49 -3.61
C ASN A 45 7.54 -7.22 -2.21
N MET A 46 6.56 -6.32 -2.10
CA MET A 46 5.84 -5.98 -0.88
C MET A 46 4.48 -6.67 -0.77
N GLN A 47 4.10 -7.55 -1.71
CA GLN A 47 2.79 -8.20 -1.78
C GLN A 47 2.32 -8.78 -0.45
N LYS A 48 3.19 -9.51 0.27
CA LYS A 48 2.82 -10.10 1.58
C LYS A 48 2.43 -9.05 2.63
N TYR A 49 3.05 -7.87 2.58
CA TYR A 49 2.76 -6.77 3.50
C TYR A 49 1.49 -6.02 3.07
N VAL A 50 1.27 -5.87 1.76
CA VAL A 50 0.03 -5.30 1.21
C VAL A 50 -1.18 -6.15 1.58
N ILE A 51 -1.11 -7.47 1.36
CA ILE A 51 -2.19 -8.40 1.72
C ILE A 51 -2.47 -8.33 3.23
N ASN A 52 -1.42 -8.29 4.05
CA ASN A 52 -1.59 -8.18 5.50
C ASN A 52 -2.19 -6.83 5.92
N ALA A 53 -1.83 -5.74 5.26
CA ALA A 53 -2.33 -4.39 5.54
C ALA A 53 -3.82 -4.23 5.19
N LEU A 54 -4.28 -4.93 4.16
CA LEU A 54 -5.67 -4.95 3.70
C LEU A 54 -6.51 -6.09 4.31
N LYS A 55 -5.92 -6.92 5.15
CA LYS A 55 -6.61 -8.09 5.74
C LYS A 55 -7.82 -7.64 6.55
N GLY A 56 -8.98 -8.22 6.25
CA GLY A 56 -10.25 -7.90 6.93
C GLY A 56 -10.93 -6.63 6.43
N LYS A 57 -10.33 -5.90 5.49
CA LYS A 57 -11.02 -4.81 4.78
C LYS A 57 -11.96 -5.40 3.73
N LYS A 58 -13.17 -4.85 3.64
CA LYS A 58 -14.04 -5.05 2.47
C LYS A 58 -13.40 -4.31 1.30
N ILE A 59 -13.16 -5.00 0.19
CA ILE A 59 -12.61 -4.41 -1.04
C ILE A 59 -13.65 -4.66 -2.13
N ASP A 60 -14.28 -3.58 -2.58
CA ASP A 60 -15.28 -3.59 -3.64
C ASP A 60 -14.65 -3.27 -5.00
N LYS A 61 -13.61 -2.42 -5.02
CA LYS A 61 -12.92 -1.99 -6.25
C LYS A 61 -11.43 -1.78 -6.02
N VAL A 62 -10.66 -2.01 -7.09
CA VAL A 62 -9.24 -1.63 -7.18
C VAL A 62 -9.09 -0.67 -8.35
N LEU A 63 -8.52 0.50 -8.09
CA LEU A 63 -8.18 1.50 -9.09
C LEU A 63 -6.66 1.56 -9.21
N LEU A 64 -6.15 1.62 -10.44
CA LEU A 64 -4.72 1.81 -10.70
C LEU A 64 -4.52 3.17 -11.33
N THR A 65 -3.55 3.93 -10.84
CA THR A 65 -3.25 5.27 -11.37
C THR A 65 -2.57 5.22 -12.74
N SER A 66 -1.98 4.08 -13.09
CA SER A 66 -1.44 3.78 -14.41
C SER A 66 -1.99 2.45 -14.97
N PRO A 67 -2.03 2.30 -16.31
CA PRO A 67 -2.40 1.03 -16.96
C PRO A 67 -1.44 -0.12 -16.62
#